data_AF-A0A0U1M7C3-F1
#
_entry.id   AF-A0A0U1M7C3-F1
#
_cell.length_a   1.000
_cell.length_b   1.000
_cell.length_c   1.000
_cell.angle_alpha   90.00
_cell.angle_beta   90.00
_cell.angle_gamma   90.00
#
_symmetry.space_group_name_H-M   'P 1'
#
loop_
_entity.id
_entity.type
_entity.pdbx_description
1 polymer ?
#
loop_
_entity_poly.entity_id
_entity_poly.type
_entity_poly.pdbx_seq_one_letter_code
_entity_poly.pdbx_strand_id
1 'polypeptide(L)'
;MGAYHSSELPLLFGTHYEFRGNSTPFEWQISTIFEDLWLSFASDSSKAPSVTYTTPDGKQETWTWPAATANQSSSKIVQWPYGQEYMKAVDSVTITSGCPES
;
A
#
# COMPACT_ATOMS: atom_id res chain seq x y z
N MET A 1 -0.77 8.21 15.32
CA MET A 1 -2.19 7.95 14.98
C MET A 1 -2.21 6.88 13.90
N GLY A 2 -2.74 5.70 14.18
CA GLY A 2 -2.70 4.53 13.27
C GLY A 2 -3.73 4.58 12.13
N ALA A 3 -3.85 3.48 11.39
CA ALA A 3 -4.93 3.27 10.42
C ALA A 3 -6.27 3.19 11.16
N TYR A 4 -7.27 3.95 10.70
CA TYR A 4 -8.66 3.89 11.16
C TYR A 4 -9.58 3.87 9.95
N HIS A 5 -10.86 3.55 10.15
CA HIS A 5 -11.80 3.42 9.03
C HIS A 5 -11.78 4.67 8.13
N SER A 6 -11.59 4.47 6.82
CA SER A 6 -11.46 5.53 5.78
C SER A 6 -10.21 6.42 5.86
N SER A 7 -9.19 6.07 6.65
CA SER A 7 -7.95 6.86 6.75
C SER A 7 -7.03 6.74 5.53
N GLU A 8 -7.29 5.80 4.62
CA GLU A 8 -6.54 5.59 3.37
C GLU A 8 -7.01 6.49 2.22
N LEU A 9 -8.25 7.02 2.30
CA LEU A 9 -8.83 7.86 1.24
C LEU A 9 -7.98 9.11 0.93
N PRO A 10 -7.42 9.84 1.91
CA PRO A 10 -6.59 11.00 1.60
C PRO A 10 -5.27 10.63 0.91
N LEU A 11 -4.72 9.44 1.15
CA LEU A 11 -3.52 8.95 0.46
C LEU A 11 -3.83 8.47 -0.96
N LEU A 12 -5.02 7.90 -1.16
CA LEU A 12 -5.48 7.45 -2.46
C LEU A 12 -5.82 8.60 -3.42
N PHE A 13 -6.33 9.72 -2.88
CA PHE A 13 -6.77 10.88 -3.66
C PHE A 13 -5.76 12.04 -3.65
N GLY A 14 -4.56 11.84 -3.11
CA GLY A 14 -3.52 12.88 -3.04
C GLY A 14 -3.86 14.05 -2.10
N THR A 15 -4.94 13.98 -1.31
CA THR A 15 -5.41 15.05 -0.40
C THR A 15 -4.86 14.91 1.02
N HIS A 16 -3.86 14.04 1.24
CA HIS A 16 -3.30 13.76 2.54
C HIS A 16 -2.71 15.00 3.25
N TYR A 17 -2.26 16.00 2.50
CA TYR A 17 -1.73 17.27 3.03
C TYR A 17 -2.81 18.21 3.61
N GLU A 18 -4.10 17.98 3.30
CA GLU A 18 -5.19 18.89 3.68
C GLU A 18 -5.73 18.63 5.09
N PHE A 19 -5.59 17.39 5.60
CA PHE A 19 -6.30 16.96 6.81
C PHE A 19 -5.43 16.85 8.07
N ARG A 20 -4.09 16.91 7.96
CA ARG A 20 -3.16 16.69 9.10
C ARG A 20 -1.91 17.57 9.13
N GLY A 21 -1.84 18.60 8.30
CA GLY A 21 -0.65 19.43 8.12
C GLY A 21 0.27 18.91 7.01
N ASN A 22 1.39 19.61 6.79
CA ASN A 22 2.26 19.32 5.65
C ASN A 22 2.86 17.91 5.77
N SER A 23 2.61 17.08 4.75
CA SER A 23 3.05 15.69 4.75
C SER A 23 4.55 15.57 4.57
N THR A 24 5.11 14.54 5.19
CA THR A 24 6.52 14.19 5.06
C THR A 24 6.82 13.72 3.63
N PRO A 25 8.08 13.82 3.17
CA PRO A 25 8.48 13.27 1.86
C PRO A 25 8.11 11.79 1.69
N PHE A 26 8.13 11.02 2.79
CA PHE A 26 7.71 9.63 2.79
C PHE A 26 6.21 9.48 2.50
N GLU A 27 5.34 10.25 3.15
CA GLU A 27 3.89 10.20 2.93
C GLU A 27 3.49 10.58 1.50
N TRP A 28 4.16 11.59 0.91
CA TRP A 28 4.00 11.95 -0.50
C TRP A 28 4.36 10.81 -1.45
N GLN A 29 5.48 10.15 -1.17
CA GLN A 29 5.93 9.03 -1.97
C GLN A 29 4.97 7.84 -1.88
N ILE A 30 4.45 7.56 -0.69
CA ILE A 30 3.43 6.53 -0.48
C ILE A 30 2.16 6.87 -1.26
N SER A 31 1.67 8.11 -1.18
CA SER A 31 0.48 8.53 -1.93
C SER A 31 0.64 8.33 -3.43
N THR A 32 1.79 8.74 -3.99
CA THR A 32 2.11 8.53 -5.42
C THR A 32 2.11 7.04 -5.78
N ILE A 33 2.73 6.21 -4.95
CA ILE A 33 2.77 4.75 -5.15
C ILE A 33 1.36 4.14 -5.16
N PHE A 34 0.48 4.61 -4.28
CA PHE A 34 -0.93 4.18 -4.25
C PHE A 34 -1.66 4.57 -5.52
N GLU A 35 -1.55 5.84 -5.92
CA GLU A 35 -2.19 6.35 -7.14
C GLU A 35 -1.73 5.58 -8.38
N ASP A 36 -0.43 5.32 -8.51
CA ASP A 36 0.15 4.56 -9.63
C ASP A 36 -0.36 3.11 -9.67
N LEU A 37 -0.47 2.44 -8.51
CA LEU A 37 -1.00 1.08 -8.45
C LEU A 37 -2.49 1.03 -8.84
N TRP A 38 -3.29 1.97 -8.35
CA TRP A 38 -4.70 2.04 -8.71
C TRP A 38 -4.90 2.42 -10.17
N LEU A 39 -4.08 3.31 -10.73
CA LEU A 39 -4.07 3.63 -12.15
C LEU A 39 -3.63 2.44 -13.01
N SER A 40 -2.61 1.69 -12.58
CA SER A 40 -2.17 0.46 -13.26
C SER A 40 -3.28 -0.58 -13.31
N PHE A 41 -4.07 -0.72 -12.24
CA PHE A 41 -5.24 -1.61 -12.23
C PHE A 41 -6.36 -1.12 -13.15
N ALA A 42 -6.70 0.17 -13.08
CA ALA A 42 -7.80 0.74 -13.84
C ALA A 42 -7.52 0.81 -15.35
N SER A 43 -6.25 0.98 -15.74
CA SER A 43 -5.83 1.02 -17.14
C SER A 43 -5.84 -0.35 -17.83
N ASP A 44 -5.50 -1.41 -17.10
CA ASP A 44 -5.55 -2.79 -17.59
C ASP A 44 -5.83 -3.77 -16.44
N SER A 45 -7.11 -4.03 -16.20
CA SER A 45 -7.56 -4.93 -15.13
C SER A 45 -7.22 -6.41 -15.39
N SER A 46 -6.69 -6.75 -16.57
CA SER A 46 -6.23 -8.11 -16.89
C SER A 46 -4.78 -8.37 -16.45
N LYS A 47 -4.03 -7.31 -16.13
CA LYS A 47 -2.65 -7.39 -15.65
C LYS A 47 -2.59 -7.14 -14.16
N ALA A 48 -1.61 -7.77 -13.51
CA ALA A 48 -1.29 -7.47 -12.13
C ALA A 48 -0.84 -6.00 -12.02
N PRO A 49 -1.45 -5.20 -11.13
CA PRO A 49 -1.03 -3.83 -10.90
C PRO A 49 0.46 -3.76 -10.52
N SER A 50 1.20 -2.84 -11.11
CA SER A 50 2.63 -2.69 -10.84
C SER A 50 3.05 -1.23 -10.81
N VAL A 51 4.07 -0.94 -10.01
CA VAL A 51 4.63 0.40 -9.83
C VAL A 51 6.15 0.30 -9.75
N THR A 52 6.84 1.29 -10.30
CA THR A 52 8.29 1.45 -10.11
C THR A 52 8.53 2.72 -9.32
N TYR A 53 9.16 2.61 -8.15
CA TYR A 53 9.44 3.73 -7.25
C TYR A 53 10.94 3.80 -6.92
N THR A 54 11.40 4.97 -6.48
CA THR A 54 12.80 5.19 -6.09
C THR A 54 12.93 5.14 -4.57
N THR A 55 13.70 4.20 -4.03
CA THR A 55 13.96 4.08 -2.59
C THR A 55 14.78 5.27 -2.06
N PRO A 56 14.87 5.49 -0.73
CA PRO A 56 15.61 6.61 -0.15
C PRO A 56 17.12 6.56 -0.45
N ASP A 57 17.67 5.37 -0.73
CA ASP A 57 19.05 5.18 -1.19
C ASP A 57 19.23 5.37 -2.71
N GLY A 58 18.19 5.83 -3.41
CA GLY A 58 18.24 6.21 -4.83
C GLY A 58 18.11 5.04 -5.82
N LYS A 59 17.76 3.84 -5.36
CA LYS A 59 17.55 2.69 -6.24
C LYS A 59 16.12 2.67 -6.77
N GLN A 60 15.95 2.19 -8.00
CA GLN A 60 14.62 1.92 -8.52
C GLN A 60 14.21 0.49 -8.21
N GLU A 61 13.03 0.32 -7.62
CA GLU A 61 12.42 -0.97 -7.36
C GLU A 61 11.08 -1.05 -8.07
N THR A 62 10.81 -2.20 -8.69
CA THR A 62 9.49 -2.50 -9.24
C THR A 62 8.77 -3.45 -8.32
N TRP A 63 7.56 -3.07 -7.92
CA TRP A 63 6.68 -3.90 -7.11
C TRP A 63 5.42 -4.23 -7.90
N THR A 64 4.99 -5.49 -7.82
CA THR A 64 3.79 -6.00 -8.51
C THR A 64 2.86 -6.63 -7.49
N TRP A 65 1.58 -6.26 -7.56
CA TRP A 65 0.56 -6.77 -6.66
C TRP A 65 0.35 -8.27 -6.93
N PRO A 66 0.56 -9.15 -5.92
CA PRO A 66 0.33 -10.58 -6.09
C PRO A 66 -1.16 -10.87 -6.30
N ALA A 67 -1.48 -11.71 -7.29
CA ALA A 67 -2.86 -12.14 -7.50
C ALA A 67 -3.37 -12.92 -6.29
N ALA A 68 -4.60 -12.61 -5.86
CA ALA A 68 -5.30 -13.43 -4.88
C ALA A 68 -5.52 -14.84 -5.47
N THR A 69 -5.31 -15.87 -4.65
CA THR A 69 -5.55 -17.25 -5.08
C THR A 69 -6.99 -17.64 -4.73
N ALA A 70 -7.55 -18.61 -5.45
CA ALA A 70 -8.90 -19.11 -5.15
C ALA A 70 -9.03 -19.65 -3.70
N ASN A 71 -7.90 -20.01 -3.08
CA ASN A 71 -7.82 -20.33 -1.66
C ASN A 71 -7.44 -19.08 -0.86
N GLN A 72 -8.40 -18.49 -0.16
CA GLN A 72 -8.18 -17.29 0.67
C GLN A 72 -7.13 -17.50 1.77
N SER A 73 -6.94 -18.74 2.25
CA SER A 73 -5.91 -19.09 3.24
C SER A 73 -4.50 -19.16 2.66
N SER A 74 -4.37 -19.19 1.34
CA SER A 74 -3.09 -19.13 0.61
C SER A 74 -2.92 -17.81 -0.15
N SER A 75 -3.86 -16.88 0.01
CA SER A 75 -3.77 -15.56 -0.60
C SER A 75 -2.82 -14.68 0.18
N LYS A 76 -1.97 -13.96 -0.56
CA LYS A 76 -1.15 -12.90 0.00
C LYS A 76 -2.00 -11.63 0.08
N ILE A 77 -1.89 -10.92 1.19
CA ILE A 77 -2.48 -9.60 1.39
C ILE A 77 -1.35 -8.57 1.31
N VAL A 78 -1.63 -7.41 0.74
CA VAL A 78 -0.68 -6.30 0.70
C VAL A 78 -0.72 -5.59 2.04
N GLN A 79 0.37 -5.68 2.78
CA GLN A 79 0.65 -4.80 3.90
C GLN A 79 1.18 -3.48 3.35
N TRP A 80 0.34 -2.46 3.49
CA TRP A 80 0.65 -1.07 3.25
C TRP A 80 1.66 -0.54 4.28
N PRO A 81 2.38 0.54 3.97
CA PRO A 81 3.63 0.91 4.64
C PRO A 81 3.51 1.00 6.17
N TYR A 82 4.53 0.46 6.84
CA TYR A 82 4.70 0.51 8.28
C TYR A 82 6.15 0.85 8.62
N GLY A 83 6.37 1.96 9.33
CA GLY A 83 7.71 2.44 9.65
C GLY A 83 8.45 2.94 8.40
N GLN A 84 9.55 2.26 8.03
CA GLN A 84 10.38 2.58 6.85
C GLN A 84 10.19 1.61 5.68
N GLU A 85 9.31 0.62 5.83
CA GLU A 85 9.02 -0.35 4.77
C GLU A 85 7.87 0.16 3.90
N TYR A 86 8.04 0.11 2.56
CA TYR A 86 7.05 0.57 1.58
C TYR A 86 5.84 -0.36 1.46
N MET A 87 6.01 -1.52 0.83
CA MET A 87 4.93 -2.48 0.64
C MET A 87 5.43 -3.90 0.79
N LYS A 88 4.64 -4.75 1.44
CA LYS A 88 4.99 -6.16 1.64
C LYS A 88 3.81 -7.06 1.35
N ALA A 89 4.04 -8.16 0.66
CA ALA A 89 3.07 -9.24 0.53
C ALA A 89 3.17 -10.15 1.78
N VAL A 90 2.13 -10.19 2.60
CA VAL A 90 2.06 -11.02 3.81
C VAL A 90 1.00 -12.10 3.68
N ASP A 91 1.15 -13.19 4.42
CA ASP A 91 0.11 -14.22 4.50
C ASP A 91 -1.11 -13.70 5.27
N SER A 92 -2.30 -14.11 4.85
CA SER A 92 -3.57 -13.67 5.48
C SER A 92 -3.65 -14.00 6.97
N VAL A 93 -2.98 -15.07 7.41
CA VAL A 93 -2.90 -15.50 8.82
C VAL A 93 -2.05 -14.57 9.70
N THR A 94 -1.11 -13.81 9.13
CA THR A 94 -0.20 -12.97 9.91
C THR A 94 -0.86 -11.69 10.44
N ILE A 95 -1.98 -11.24 9.85
CA ILE A 95 -2.64 -9.99 10.23
C ILE A 95 -3.53 -10.17 11.47
N THR A 96 -4.12 -11.36 11.67
CA THR A 96 -5.06 -11.61 12.78
C THR A 96 -4.38 -11.78 14.13
N SER A 97 -3.09 -12.11 14.18
CA SER A 97 -2.35 -12.29 15.44
C SER A 97 -1.89 -10.98 16.08
N GLY A 98 -2.13 -9.82 15.44
CA GLY A 98 -1.77 -8.49 15.96
C GLY A 98 -2.91 -7.76 16.66
N CYS A 99 -4.14 -8.30 16.65
CA CYS A 99 -5.27 -7.73 17.38
C CYS A 99 -5.36 -8.41 18.76
N PRO A 100 -5.11 -7.70 19.88
CA PRO A 100 -5.54 -8.22 21.18
C PRO A 100 -7.06 -8.30 21.14
N GLU A 101 -7.60 -9.51 21.34
CA GLU A 101 -9.02 -9.68 21.62
C GLU A 101 -9.36 -8.84 22.85
N SER A 102 -10.35 -7.96 22.70
CA SER A 102 -10.89 -7.09 23.75
C SER A 102 -11.62 -7.87 24.82
#